data_AF-A0A177ACS4-F1
#
_entry.id   AF-A0A177ACS4-F1
#
_cell.length_a   1.000
_cell.length_b   1.000
_cell.length_c   1.000
_cell.angle_alpha   90.00
_cell.angle_beta   90.00
_cell.angle_gamma   90.00
#
_symmetry.space_group_name_H-M   'P 1'
#
loop_
_entity.id
_entity.type
_entity.pdbx_description
1 polymer ?
#
loop_
_entity_poly.entity_id
_entity_poly.type
_entity_poly.pdbx_seq_one_letter_code
_entity_poly.pdbx_strand_id
1 'polypeptide(L)'
;MQRLLQQVTLSREKSEDLESQGQSINQQVPYNKRLEFVQLLFGIKSEDLVNFPGIESYCDYLEHDAFQSLMGPTFDSIWDLISCTNPKEITDCWDWSLAVLQATQPEQPELSIHDILRRLEEQGGNYKQNLERDKDKSYLYMAIFGVLCWSTLVVRPRLTFKDDEPANLTCLLPQGFKSNKMSTTHRPSDRRMRPVLTTFRSFKVQHWGDQSDGRAQGVSRETDSLYEASLNIYSLRYFGHVTIQWVDTVSEHLRFNPANRRLSLFRFPTFCALLAIHGDSVCSAIRSIAEQLDPLSPEDRDLCCVSLEQEIILSYRLLFGQDSKSRMVAREEVCKLKKSCANESVDAMLLDLCERKYEYGSLCWKTYDKDLQSYPSEIWLGCALLAQYSAHSLSGLLSWVSS
;
A
#
# COMPACT_ATOMS: atom_id res chain seq x y z
N MET A 1 -49.76 40.82 -33.00
CA MET A 1 -50.05 39.38 -32.88
C MET A 1 -50.32 38.72 -34.25
N GLN A 2 -49.48 38.99 -35.26
CA GLN A 2 -49.57 38.35 -36.59
C GLN A 2 -48.19 38.11 -37.24
N ARG A 3 -47.10 38.20 -36.46
CA ARG A 3 -45.72 37.91 -36.90
C ARG A 3 -45.05 36.76 -36.14
N LEU A 4 -45.78 36.03 -35.31
CA LEU A 4 -45.27 34.90 -34.50
C LEU A 4 -45.83 33.53 -34.93
N LEU A 5 -46.61 33.46 -36.02
CA LEU A 5 -47.22 32.22 -36.53
C LEU A 5 -46.79 31.84 -37.96
N GLN A 6 -45.88 32.58 -38.59
CA GLN A 6 -45.33 32.27 -39.92
C GLN A 6 -43.92 31.68 -39.91
N GLN A 7 -43.27 31.59 -38.74
CA GLN A 7 -41.96 30.94 -38.59
C GLN A 7 -42.05 29.51 -38.02
N VAL A 8 -43.24 29.02 -37.67
CA VAL A 8 -43.43 27.68 -37.09
C VAL A 8 -43.86 26.63 -38.14
N THR A 9 -44.19 27.05 -39.36
CA THR A 9 -44.72 26.17 -40.43
C THR A 9 -43.78 25.97 -41.61
N LEU A 10 -42.56 26.51 -41.60
CA LEU A 10 -41.60 26.41 -42.71
C LEU A 10 -40.30 25.65 -42.38
N SER A 11 -40.23 25.03 -41.20
CA SER A 11 -39.11 24.16 -40.81
C SER A 11 -39.55 22.72 -40.53
N ARG A 12 -40.82 22.39 -40.81
CA ARG A 12 -41.44 21.08 -40.55
C ARG A 12 -41.79 20.31 -41.82
N GLU A 13 -40.99 20.47 -42.87
CA GLU A 13 -41.02 19.68 -44.11
C GLU A 13 -39.60 19.55 -44.68
N LYS A 14 -38.71 18.93 -43.90
CA LYS A 14 -37.46 18.32 -44.37
C LYS A 14 -37.04 17.26 -43.35
N SER A 15 -37.88 16.24 -43.26
CA SER A 15 -37.52 14.93 -42.72
C SER A 15 -37.69 13.95 -43.88
N GLU A 16 -36.82 12.94 -43.92
CA GLU A 16 -36.84 11.79 -44.84
C GLU A 16 -36.14 12.06 -46.19
N ASP A 17 -34.81 11.96 -46.16
CA ASP A 17 -34.07 10.98 -46.97
C ASP A 17 -32.57 11.29 -46.89
N LEU A 18 -31.83 10.44 -46.18
CA LEU A 18 -30.44 9.99 -46.42
C LEU A 18 -29.84 9.43 -45.13
N GLU A 19 -30.12 8.15 -44.91
CA GLU A 19 -29.18 7.25 -44.26
C GLU A 19 -27.83 7.32 -45.00
N SER A 20 -26.78 7.80 -44.34
CA SER A 20 -25.40 7.29 -44.45
C SER A 20 -24.41 8.21 -43.73
N GLN A 21 -23.56 7.60 -42.91
CA GLN A 21 -22.31 8.15 -42.37
C GLN A 21 -22.42 9.27 -41.32
N GLY A 22 -22.89 8.90 -40.13
CA GLY A 22 -22.43 9.52 -38.88
C GLY A 22 -21.50 8.54 -38.19
N GLN A 23 -20.19 8.61 -38.46
CA GLN A 23 -19.18 7.89 -37.68
C GLN A 23 -19.38 8.23 -36.20
N SER A 24 -19.70 7.22 -35.40
CA SER A 24 -19.54 7.29 -33.95
C SER A 24 -18.07 7.59 -33.68
N ILE A 25 -17.78 8.84 -33.33
CA ILE A 25 -16.54 9.17 -32.65
C ILE A 25 -16.69 8.54 -31.26
N ASN A 26 -16.44 7.23 -31.18
CA ASN A 26 -16.04 6.57 -29.96
C ASN A 26 -14.75 7.27 -29.55
N GLN A 27 -14.86 8.32 -28.74
CA GLN A 27 -13.77 8.75 -27.90
C GLN A 27 -13.53 7.58 -26.93
N GLN A 28 -12.73 6.61 -27.36
CA GLN A 28 -12.13 5.63 -26.47
C GLN A 28 -11.38 6.45 -25.42
N VAL A 29 -11.93 6.53 -24.22
CA VAL A 29 -11.20 7.00 -23.05
C VAL A 29 -9.90 6.19 -23.04
N PRO A 30 -8.73 6.83 -23.04
CA PRO A 30 -7.47 6.11 -23.11
C PRO A 30 -7.44 5.08 -21.98
N TYR A 31 -7.24 3.82 -22.37
CA TYR A 31 -7.17 2.69 -21.46
C TYR A 31 -6.07 2.96 -20.42
N ASN A 32 -6.44 3.11 -19.15
CA ASN A 32 -5.51 3.42 -18.09
C ASN A 32 -5.19 2.15 -17.29
N LYS A 33 -3.99 1.58 -17.52
CA LYS A 33 -3.53 0.37 -16.83
C LYS A 33 -3.37 0.56 -15.32
N ARG A 34 -3.05 1.78 -14.86
CA ARG A 34 -3.02 2.11 -13.42
C ARG A 34 -4.39 1.87 -12.80
N LEU A 35 -5.42 2.39 -13.46
CA LEU A 35 -6.81 2.28 -13.02
C LEU A 35 -7.25 0.81 -12.97
N GLU A 36 -7.00 0.05 -14.04
CA GLU A 36 -7.35 -1.37 -14.07
C GLU A 36 -6.66 -2.16 -12.95
N PHE A 37 -5.38 -1.89 -12.69
CA PHE A 37 -4.63 -2.56 -11.63
C PHE A 37 -5.25 -2.27 -10.25
N VAL A 38 -5.55 -1.01 -9.96
CA VAL A 38 -6.19 -0.61 -8.70
C VAL A 38 -7.59 -1.22 -8.56
N GLN A 39 -8.39 -1.20 -9.62
CA GLN A 39 -9.72 -1.83 -9.64
C GLN A 39 -9.64 -3.33 -9.33
N LEU A 40 -8.69 -4.03 -9.95
CA LEU A 40 -8.48 -5.45 -9.75
C LEU A 40 -7.96 -5.77 -8.35
N LEU A 41 -7.08 -4.93 -7.80
CA LEU A 41 -6.48 -5.12 -6.48
C LEU A 41 -7.51 -4.97 -5.36
N PHE A 42 -8.31 -3.91 -5.41
CA PHE A 42 -9.29 -3.59 -4.36
C PHE A 42 -10.71 -4.10 -4.65
N GLY A 43 -10.97 -4.65 -5.83
CA GLY A 43 -12.32 -5.04 -6.25
C GLY A 43 -13.29 -3.86 -6.34
N ILE A 44 -12.78 -2.66 -6.65
CA ILE A 44 -13.52 -1.40 -6.66
C ILE A 44 -13.85 -0.96 -8.09
N LYS A 45 -14.97 -0.26 -8.27
CA LYS A 45 -15.35 0.33 -9.55
C LYS A 45 -14.62 1.65 -9.80
N SER A 46 -14.51 2.04 -11.08
CA SER A 46 -13.82 3.28 -11.45
C SER A 46 -14.53 4.52 -10.95
N GLU A 47 -15.87 4.50 -10.86
CA GLU A 47 -16.66 5.61 -10.31
C GLU A 47 -16.32 5.92 -8.85
N ASP A 48 -16.04 4.90 -8.04
CA ASP A 48 -15.79 5.04 -6.61
C ASP A 48 -14.35 5.52 -6.31
N LEU A 49 -13.39 5.21 -7.21
CA LEU A 49 -11.99 5.63 -7.10
C LEU A 49 -11.79 7.14 -7.18
N VAL A 50 -12.75 7.88 -7.76
CA VAL A 50 -12.70 9.36 -7.81
C VAL A 50 -12.67 9.96 -6.40
N ASN A 51 -13.18 9.25 -5.39
CA ASN A 51 -13.15 9.68 -3.99
C ASN A 51 -11.77 9.49 -3.33
N PHE A 52 -10.82 8.85 -4.02
CA PHE A 52 -9.50 8.49 -3.50
C PHE A 52 -8.37 9.00 -4.39
N PRO A 53 -8.27 10.32 -4.67
CA PRO A 53 -7.28 10.87 -5.60
C PRO A 53 -5.82 10.64 -5.14
N GLY A 54 -5.60 10.36 -3.85
CA GLY A 54 -4.27 10.05 -3.33
C GLY A 54 -3.69 8.72 -3.81
N ILE A 55 -4.49 7.83 -4.41
CA ILE A 55 -4.01 6.54 -4.93
C ILE A 55 -2.99 6.69 -6.06
N GLU A 56 -3.01 7.83 -6.78
CA GLU A 56 -2.03 8.14 -7.82
C GLU A 56 -0.60 8.17 -7.27
N SER A 57 -0.40 8.59 -6.00
CA SER A 57 0.93 8.60 -5.39
C SER A 57 1.54 7.20 -5.23
N TYR A 58 0.68 6.20 -4.99
CA TYR A 58 1.09 4.79 -4.98
C TYR A 58 1.45 4.31 -6.39
N CYS A 59 0.65 4.66 -7.39
CA CYS A 59 0.95 4.32 -8.78
C CYS A 59 2.26 4.97 -9.27
N ASP A 60 2.50 6.22 -8.90
CA ASP A 60 3.74 6.93 -9.20
C ASP A 60 4.95 6.24 -8.56
N TYR A 61 4.85 5.82 -7.30
CA TYR A 61 5.88 5.01 -6.62
C TYR A 61 6.16 3.69 -7.35
N LEU A 62 5.12 3.01 -7.83
CA LEU A 62 5.31 1.78 -8.58
C LEU A 62 6.13 2.01 -9.84
N GLU A 63 5.84 3.05 -10.61
CA GLU A 63 6.54 3.34 -11.86
C GLU A 63 7.97 3.87 -11.64
N HIS A 64 8.16 4.76 -10.67
CA HIS A 64 9.41 5.47 -10.47
C HIS A 64 10.44 4.70 -9.65
N ASP A 65 9.99 3.86 -8.70
CA ASP A 65 10.89 3.13 -7.80
C ASP A 65 10.76 1.61 -7.97
N ALA A 66 9.54 1.09 -7.90
CA ALA A 66 9.33 -0.35 -7.78
C ALA A 66 9.68 -1.08 -9.09
N PHE A 67 9.08 -0.65 -10.19
CA PHE A 67 9.17 -1.25 -11.52
C PHE A 67 10.55 -1.09 -12.16
N GLN A 68 11.33 -0.08 -11.76
CA GLN A 68 12.71 0.10 -12.22
C GLN A 68 13.56 -1.16 -11.99
N SER A 69 13.29 -1.89 -10.91
CA SER A 69 13.99 -3.13 -10.60
C SER A 69 13.74 -4.25 -11.62
N LEU A 70 12.61 -4.24 -12.33
CA LEU A 70 12.24 -5.24 -13.34
C LEU A 70 12.70 -4.87 -14.76
N MET A 71 13.08 -3.62 -15.00
CA MET A 71 13.54 -3.16 -16.32
C MET A 71 14.96 -3.63 -16.67
N GLY A 72 15.69 -4.22 -15.71
CA GLY A 72 17.02 -4.76 -15.93
C GLY A 72 17.01 -6.07 -16.73
N PRO A 73 18.12 -6.41 -17.42
CA PRO A 73 18.21 -7.61 -18.27
C PRO A 73 18.00 -8.92 -17.49
N THR A 74 18.24 -8.91 -16.18
CA THR A 74 18.03 -10.04 -15.28
C THR A 74 16.60 -10.58 -15.32
N PHE A 75 15.62 -9.72 -15.58
CA PHE A 75 14.20 -10.08 -15.63
C PHE A 75 13.69 -10.28 -17.05
N ASP A 76 14.56 -10.43 -18.05
CA ASP A 76 14.13 -10.49 -19.45
C ASP A 76 13.09 -11.59 -19.74
N SER A 77 13.16 -12.69 -18.97
CA SER A 77 12.23 -13.81 -19.07
C SER A 77 10.77 -13.47 -18.72
N ILE A 78 10.50 -12.40 -17.96
CA ILE A 78 9.10 -12.00 -17.67
C ILE A 78 8.41 -11.52 -18.95
N TRP A 79 9.16 -10.88 -19.84
CA TRP A 79 8.64 -10.31 -21.09
C TRP A 79 8.38 -11.37 -22.16
N ASP A 80 8.94 -12.57 -22.02
CA ASP A 80 8.60 -13.71 -22.87
C ASP A 80 7.20 -14.28 -22.52
N LEU A 81 6.70 -14.01 -21.31
CA LEU A 81 5.40 -14.51 -20.82
C LEU A 81 4.24 -13.56 -21.09
N ILE A 82 4.52 -12.28 -21.37
CA ILE A 82 3.51 -11.26 -21.62
C ILE A 82 3.77 -10.57 -22.95
N SER A 83 2.72 -10.10 -23.62
CA SER A 83 2.90 -9.23 -24.79
C SER A 83 3.36 -7.85 -24.31
N CYS A 84 4.54 -7.39 -24.75
CA CYS A 84 5.10 -6.10 -24.38
C CYS A 84 5.47 -5.26 -25.61
N THR A 85 5.67 -3.96 -25.39
CA THR A 85 6.16 -3.05 -26.42
C THR A 85 7.65 -3.29 -26.74
N ASN A 86 8.08 -2.91 -27.95
CA ASN A 86 9.49 -2.96 -28.36
C ASN A 86 9.90 -1.58 -28.92
N PRO A 87 10.77 -0.82 -28.23
CA PRO A 87 11.49 -1.16 -26.99
C PRO A 87 10.57 -1.26 -25.76
N LYS A 88 11.01 -2.00 -24.73
CA LYS A 88 10.27 -2.16 -23.48
C LYS A 88 10.12 -0.83 -22.75
N GLU A 89 8.92 -0.55 -22.27
CA GLU A 89 8.60 0.65 -21.51
C GLU A 89 8.21 0.30 -20.07
N ILE A 90 8.37 1.24 -19.14
CA ILE A 90 7.95 1.06 -17.73
C ILE A 90 6.46 0.70 -17.64
N THR A 91 5.65 1.17 -18.60
CA THR A 91 4.23 0.85 -18.69
C THR A 91 3.93 -0.62 -18.98
N ASP A 92 4.89 -1.39 -19.50
CA ASP A 92 4.75 -2.84 -19.69
C ASP A 92 4.78 -3.59 -18.33
N CYS A 93 5.36 -3.00 -17.28
CA CYS A 93 5.32 -3.55 -15.92
C CYS A 93 3.89 -3.61 -15.37
N TRP A 94 2.99 -2.75 -15.85
CA TRP A 94 1.57 -2.83 -15.50
C TRP A 94 0.92 -4.10 -16.06
N ASP A 95 1.24 -4.49 -17.30
CA ASP A 95 0.71 -5.73 -17.89
C ASP A 95 1.19 -6.96 -17.10
N TRP A 96 2.46 -6.95 -16.72
CA TRP A 96 3.02 -7.98 -15.84
C TRP A 96 2.29 -8.04 -14.49
N SER A 97 2.11 -6.89 -13.85
CA SER A 97 1.48 -6.80 -12.53
C SER A 97 0.00 -7.21 -12.57
N LEU A 98 -0.72 -6.82 -13.63
CA LEU A 98 -2.08 -7.24 -13.91
C LEU A 98 -2.18 -8.75 -14.13
N ALA A 99 -1.30 -9.32 -14.96
CA ALA A 99 -1.28 -10.76 -15.22
C ALA A 99 -1.06 -11.55 -13.93
N VAL A 100 -0.11 -11.11 -13.08
CA VAL A 100 0.12 -11.73 -11.77
C VAL A 100 -1.12 -11.62 -10.88
N LEU A 101 -1.74 -10.44 -10.75
CA LEU A 101 -2.95 -10.27 -9.95
C LEU A 101 -4.11 -11.15 -10.46
N GLN A 102 -4.35 -11.20 -11.76
CA GLN A 102 -5.37 -12.06 -12.37
C GLN A 102 -5.11 -13.54 -12.07
N ALA A 103 -3.84 -13.96 -12.10
CA ALA A 103 -3.44 -15.32 -11.72
C ALA A 103 -3.63 -15.61 -10.22
N THR A 104 -3.78 -14.59 -9.36
CA THR A 104 -4.10 -14.77 -7.93
C THR A 104 -5.58 -14.93 -7.61
N GLN A 105 -6.49 -14.43 -8.46
CA GLN A 105 -7.93 -14.37 -8.21
C GLN A 105 -8.68 -15.70 -7.96
N PRO A 106 -8.28 -16.87 -8.52
CA PRO A 106 -9.04 -18.11 -8.29
C PRO A 106 -9.08 -18.51 -6.81
N GLU A 107 -10.26 -18.94 -6.32
CA GLU A 107 -10.62 -19.28 -4.92
C GLU A 107 -9.90 -20.51 -4.31
N GLN A 108 -8.67 -20.80 -4.74
CA GLN A 108 -7.89 -21.86 -4.12
C GLN A 108 -7.23 -21.35 -2.83
N PRO A 109 -7.52 -21.97 -1.67
CA PRO A 109 -7.10 -21.47 -0.36
C PRO A 109 -5.58 -21.52 -0.11
N GLU A 110 -4.83 -22.28 -0.92
CA GLU A 110 -3.39 -22.51 -0.73
C GLU A 110 -2.59 -22.24 -2.00
N LEU A 111 -2.69 -21.02 -2.54
CA LEU A 111 -1.95 -20.64 -3.74
C LEU A 111 -0.46 -20.44 -3.45
N SER A 112 0.43 -21.15 -4.15
CA SER A 112 1.89 -20.89 -4.12
C SER A 112 2.35 -19.94 -5.22
N ILE A 113 3.55 -19.38 -5.08
CA ILE A 113 4.20 -18.57 -6.14
C ILE A 113 4.42 -19.42 -7.40
N HIS A 114 4.69 -20.72 -7.22
CA HIS A 114 4.80 -21.66 -8.34
C HIS A 114 3.47 -21.89 -9.06
N ASP A 115 2.35 -21.97 -8.33
CA ASP A 115 1.03 -22.10 -8.95
C ASP A 115 0.64 -20.86 -9.76
N ILE A 116 1.01 -19.67 -9.27
CA ILE A 116 0.84 -18.42 -10.03
C ILE A 116 1.63 -18.49 -11.34
N LEU A 117 2.91 -18.89 -11.29
CA LEU A 117 3.72 -19.01 -12.49
C LEU A 117 3.12 -20.02 -13.49
N ARG A 118 2.67 -21.19 -13.01
CA ARG A 118 2.01 -22.19 -13.86
C ARG A 118 0.78 -21.61 -14.56
N ARG A 119 -0.04 -20.82 -13.86
CA ARG A 119 -1.22 -20.17 -14.45
C ARG A 119 -0.84 -19.14 -15.52
N LEU A 120 0.21 -18.35 -15.28
CA LEU A 120 0.74 -17.41 -16.27
C LEU A 120 1.22 -18.15 -17.53
N GLU A 121 1.93 -19.27 -17.36
CA GLU A 121 2.39 -20.13 -18.46
C GLU A 121 1.22 -20.76 -19.24
N GLU A 122 0.12 -21.10 -18.56
CA GLU A 122 -1.09 -21.64 -19.20
C GLU A 122 -1.87 -20.57 -19.98
N GLN A 123 -1.92 -19.33 -19.47
CA GLN A 123 -2.59 -18.18 -20.10
C GLN A 123 -1.81 -17.65 -21.31
N GLY A 124 -0.48 -17.74 -21.31
CA GLY A 124 0.40 -17.30 -22.41
C GLY A 124 0.29 -18.11 -23.71
N GLY A 125 -0.53 -19.17 -23.77
CA GLY A 125 -0.78 -19.93 -25.00
C GLY A 125 0.42 -20.72 -25.54
N ASN A 126 0.39 -21.09 -26.83
CA ASN A 126 1.32 -22.00 -27.49
C ASN A 126 2.76 -21.48 -27.70
N TYR A 127 3.25 -20.52 -26.91
CA TYR A 127 4.68 -20.20 -26.77
C TYR A 127 5.48 -21.32 -26.03
N LYS A 128 4.88 -22.51 -25.96
CA LYS A 128 5.31 -23.74 -25.26
C LYS A 128 6.65 -24.35 -25.71
N GLN A 129 7.37 -23.77 -26.66
CA GLN A 129 8.55 -24.44 -27.24
C GLN A 129 9.91 -23.84 -26.88
N ASN A 130 10.00 -22.63 -26.29
CA ASN A 130 11.30 -21.97 -26.06
C ASN A 130 11.68 -21.72 -24.60
N LEU A 131 10.76 -21.87 -23.63
CA LEU A 131 11.14 -21.98 -22.23
C LEU A 131 11.56 -23.44 -21.99
N GLU A 132 12.79 -23.77 -22.39
CA GLU A 132 13.39 -25.06 -22.09
C GLU A 132 13.13 -25.42 -20.63
N ARG A 133 12.78 -26.68 -20.37
CA ARG A 133 12.51 -27.24 -19.03
C ARG A 133 13.65 -27.01 -18.01
N ASP A 134 14.80 -26.52 -18.47
CA ASP A 134 16.06 -26.39 -17.75
C ASP A 134 16.54 -24.94 -17.55
N LYS A 135 15.79 -23.92 -18.02
CA LYS A 135 16.13 -22.52 -17.70
C LYS A 135 15.75 -22.20 -16.25
N ASP A 136 16.67 -21.56 -15.54
CA ASP A 136 16.46 -21.11 -14.16
C ASP A 136 15.28 -20.13 -14.06
N LYS A 137 14.16 -20.61 -13.50
CA LYS A 137 12.94 -19.82 -13.28
C LYS A 137 13.03 -18.89 -12.06
N SER A 138 14.19 -18.79 -11.41
CA SER A 138 14.37 -17.99 -10.19
C SER A 138 13.86 -16.57 -10.33
N TYR A 139 14.25 -15.86 -11.38
CA TYR A 139 13.86 -14.46 -11.57
C TYR A 139 12.37 -14.26 -11.87
N LEU A 140 11.70 -15.24 -12.50
CA LEU A 140 10.24 -15.22 -12.68
C LEU A 140 9.53 -15.28 -11.32
N TYR A 141 9.96 -16.19 -10.44
CA TYR A 141 9.39 -16.27 -9.09
C TYR A 141 9.65 -15.01 -8.27
N MET A 142 10.81 -14.37 -8.46
CA MET A 142 11.14 -13.11 -7.80
C MET A 142 10.28 -11.95 -8.32
N ALA A 143 10.01 -11.89 -9.62
CA ALA A 143 9.13 -10.88 -10.20
C ALA A 143 7.69 -11.04 -9.71
N ILE A 144 7.17 -12.29 -9.62
CA ILE A 144 5.85 -12.57 -9.03
C ILE A 144 5.83 -12.12 -7.56
N PHE A 145 6.85 -12.50 -6.79
CA PHE A 145 6.98 -12.09 -5.39
C PHE A 145 7.04 -10.56 -5.23
N GLY A 146 7.69 -9.87 -6.16
CA GLY A 146 7.71 -8.41 -6.22
C GLY A 146 6.31 -7.82 -6.28
N VAL A 147 5.49 -8.29 -7.23
CA VAL A 147 4.11 -7.85 -7.39
C VAL A 147 3.27 -8.14 -6.14
N LEU A 148 3.42 -9.31 -5.50
CA LEU A 148 2.70 -9.62 -4.25
C LEU A 148 3.07 -8.65 -3.11
N CYS A 149 4.35 -8.29 -2.99
CA CYS A 149 4.80 -7.31 -2.01
C CYS A 149 4.27 -5.90 -2.33
N TRP A 150 4.26 -5.49 -3.59
CA TRP A 150 3.76 -4.18 -4.02
C TRP A 150 2.24 -4.05 -3.94
N SER A 151 1.52 -5.16 -4.08
CA SER A 151 0.07 -5.24 -3.95
C SER A 151 -0.40 -5.17 -2.50
N THR A 152 0.48 -5.43 -1.55
CA THR A 152 0.17 -5.37 -0.10
C THR A 152 0.82 -4.16 0.57
N LEU A 153 1.95 -3.68 0.02
CA LEU A 153 2.83 -2.68 0.62
C LEU A 153 3.31 -3.02 2.04
N VAL A 154 3.12 -4.26 2.52
CA VAL A 154 3.52 -4.59 3.89
C VAL A 154 5.04 -4.71 4.01
N VAL A 155 5.69 -5.24 2.99
CA VAL A 155 7.14 -5.42 2.93
C VAL A 155 7.69 -5.04 1.56
N ARG A 156 8.97 -4.68 1.51
CA ARG A 156 9.66 -4.36 0.25
C ARG A 156 10.41 -5.58 -0.27
N PRO A 157 10.24 -5.97 -1.54
CA PRO A 157 11.01 -7.07 -2.12
C PRO A 157 12.46 -6.65 -2.41
N ARG A 158 13.41 -7.58 -2.31
CA ARG A 158 14.78 -7.37 -2.79
C ARG A 158 14.90 -7.92 -4.22
N LEU A 159 14.90 -7.02 -5.20
CA LEU A 159 15.00 -7.35 -6.63
C LEU A 159 16.33 -6.92 -7.28
N THR A 160 17.20 -6.25 -6.53
CA THR A 160 18.55 -5.88 -6.97
C THR A 160 19.59 -6.78 -6.32
N PHE A 161 20.41 -7.43 -7.14
CA PHE A 161 21.45 -8.37 -6.70
C PHE A 161 22.84 -7.79 -6.94
N LYS A 162 23.77 -8.14 -6.06
CA LYS A 162 25.20 -8.00 -6.30
C LYS A 162 25.71 -9.37 -6.75
N ASP A 163 26.76 -9.40 -7.55
CA ASP A 163 27.22 -10.59 -8.32
C ASP A 163 27.45 -11.87 -7.48
N ASP A 164 27.58 -11.77 -6.15
CA ASP A 164 27.85 -12.90 -5.24
C ASP A 164 26.62 -13.45 -4.47
N GLU A 165 25.42 -12.85 -4.64
CA GLU A 165 24.26 -13.21 -3.82
C GLU A 165 23.27 -14.14 -4.56
N PRO A 166 22.88 -15.29 -3.97
CA PRO A 166 21.99 -16.24 -4.62
C PRO A 166 20.58 -15.67 -4.79
N ALA A 167 19.99 -15.86 -5.98
CA ALA A 167 18.63 -15.43 -6.33
C ALA A 167 17.58 -16.12 -5.45
N ASN A 168 17.11 -15.42 -4.42
CA ASN A 168 16.21 -15.94 -3.40
C ASN A 168 15.12 -14.94 -3.06
N LEU A 169 13.94 -15.48 -2.75
CA LEU A 169 12.83 -14.69 -2.21
C LEU A 169 13.25 -14.09 -0.87
N THR A 170 13.49 -12.78 -0.86
CA THR A 170 13.94 -12.02 0.29
C THR A 170 13.29 -10.64 0.29
N CYS A 171 12.97 -10.15 1.48
CA CYS A 171 12.51 -8.79 1.70
C CYS A 171 13.68 -7.90 2.11
N LEU A 172 13.66 -6.64 1.71
CA LEU A 172 14.53 -5.62 2.28
C LEU A 172 14.08 -5.32 3.70
N LEU A 173 15.01 -5.47 4.64
CA LEU A 173 14.73 -5.18 6.04
C LEU A 173 14.87 -3.69 6.31
N PRO A 174 14.03 -3.13 7.18
CA PRO A 174 14.24 -1.79 7.69
C PRO A 174 15.59 -1.71 8.41
N GLN A 175 16.25 -0.54 8.32
CA GLN A 175 17.57 -0.32 8.88
C GLN A 175 17.61 -0.66 10.38
N GLY A 176 18.61 -1.43 10.80
CA GLY A 176 18.84 -1.81 12.20
C GLY A 176 18.47 -3.24 12.58
N PHE A 177 17.79 -3.99 11.69
CA PHE A 177 17.66 -5.43 11.88
C PHE A 177 18.98 -6.14 11.56
N LYS A 178 19.61 -6.73 12.57
CA LYS A 178 20.61 -7.78 12.38
C LYS A 178 19.84 -9.08 12.18
N SER A 179 20.00 -9.73 11.02
CA SER A 179 19.52 -11.11 10.82
C SER A 179 20.26 -12.02 11.81
N ASN A 180 19.73 -12.16 13.01
CA ASN A 180 20.31 -13.02 14.03
C ASN A 180 20.00 -14.47 13.63
N LYS A 181 21.04 -15.13 13.13
CA LYS A 181 21.12 -16.54 12.77
C LYS A 181 20.39 -16.89 11.46
N MET A 182 21.19 -17.33 10.50
CA MET A 182 20.76 -18.18 9.39
C MET A 182 20.05 -19.39 9.99
N SER A 183 18.71 -19.39 10.05
CA SER A 183 17.96 -20.60 10.36
C SER A 183 18.16 -21.56 9.18
N THR A 184 19.14 -22.46 9.33
CA THR A 184 19.61 -23.43 8.33
C THR A 184 18.64 -24.58 8.03
N THR A 185 17.35 -24.44 8.29
CA THR A 185 16.43 -25.59 8.26
C THR A 185 15.52 -25.70 7.05
N HIS A 186 15.52 -24.74 6.11
CA HIS A 186 14.74 -24.91 4.86
C HIS A 186 15.55 -24.50 3.62
N ARG A 187 15.62 -25.41 2.64
CA ARG A 187 16.22 -25.11 1.33
C ARG A 187 15.52 -23.89 0.72
N PRO A 188 16.25 -22.87 0.24
CA PRO A 188 15.66 -21.69 -0.41
C PRO A 188 14.73 -22.05 -1.57
N SER A 189 15.00 -23.17 -2.23
CA SER A 189 14.22 -23.77 -3.32
C SER A 189 12.78 -24.13 -2.91
N ASP A 190 12.54 -24.50 -1.65
CA ASP A 190 11.21 -24.95 -1.19
C ASP A 190 10.23 -23.79 -0.96
N ARG A 191 10.74 -22.55 -0.77
CA ARG A 191 9.89 -21.39 -0.46
C ARG A 191 8.90 -21.06 -1.58
N ARG A 192 9.28 -21.30 -2.83
CA ARG A 192 8.48 -20.93 -4.00
C ARG A 192 7.30 -21.88 -4.22
N MET A 193 7.45 -23.13 -3.74
CA MET A 193 6.45 -24.19 -3.82
C MET A 193 5.48 -24.18 -2.64
N ARG A 194 5.81 -23.44 -1.57
CA ARG A 194 4.93 -23.30 -0.41
C ARG A 194 3.78 -22.34 -0.71
N PRO A 195 2.63 -22.50 -0.05
CA PRO A 195 1.57 -21.49 -0.09
C PRO A 195 2.16 -20.11 0.22
N VAL A 196 1.69 -19.10 -0.50
CA VAL A 196 2.10 -17.69 -0.37
C VAL A 196 2.08 -17.28 1.11
N LEU A 197 1.01 -17.63 1.81
CA LEU A 197 0.83 -17.49 3.26
C LEU A 197 2.04 -17.97 4.08
N THR A 198 2.51 -19.19 3.83
CA THR A 198 3.60 -19.82 4.58
C THR A 198 4.94 -19.14 4.30
N THR A 199 5.14 -18.66 3.08
CA THR A 199 6.34 -17.90 2.69
C THR A 199 6.42 -16.60 3.46
N PHE A 200 5.32 -15.85 3.58
CA PHE A 200 5.27 -14.61 4.34
C PHE A 200 5.33 -14.80 5.85
N ARG A 201 4.69 -15.86 6.40
CA ARG A 201 4.87 -16.24 7.82
C ARG A 201 6.33 -16.48 8.17
N SER A 202 7.08 -17.12 7.27
CA SER A 202 8.52 -17.36 7.49
C SER A 202 9.30 -16.05 7.59
N PHE A 203 8.93 -15.03 6.83
CA PHE A 203 9.52 -13.69 6.96
C PHE A 203 9.15 -13.03 8.29
N LYS A 204 7.88 -13.13 8.73
CA LYS A 204 7.47 -12.62 10.05
C LYS A 204 8.35 -13.18 11.16
N VAL A 205 8.47 -14.50 11.24
CA VAL A 205 9.29 -15.19 12.26
C VAL A 205 10.77 -14.81 12.17
N GLN A 206 11.31 -14.73 10.95
CA GLN A 206 12.74 -14.40 10.74
C GLN A 206 13.10 -12.96 11.11
N HIS A 207 12.15 -12.03 11.04
CA HIS A 207 12.45 -10.60 11.08
C HIS A 207 11.80 -9.88 12.27
N TRP A 208 10.61 -10.27 12.69
CA TRP A 208 9.94 -9.68 13.86
C TRP A 208 10.10 -10.55 15.11
N GLY A 209 10.61 -11.78 14.97
CA GLY A 209 10.70 -12.77 16.05
C GLY A 209 9.33 -13.32 16.43
N ASP A 210 9.31 -14.36 17.25
CA ASP A 210 8.09 -14.77 17.93
C ASP A 210 7.90 -13.80 19.11
N GLN A 211 7.02 -12.81 18.97
CA GLN A 211 6.73 -11.84 20.05
C GLN A 211 5.94 -12.48 21.21
N SER A 212 5.88 -13.81 21.29
CA SER A 212 5.31 -14.56 22.41
C SER A 212 6.15 -14.45 23.70
N ASP A 213 7.48 -14.29 23.58
CA ASP A 213 8.40 -14.28 24.72
C ASP A 213 8.99 -12.90 25.00
N GLY A 214 8.13 -11.97 25.44
CA GLY A 214 8.58 -10.62 25.71
C GLY A 214 7.56 -9.71 26.37
N ARG A 215 6.75 -10.22 27.30
CA ARG A 215 6.15 -9.34 28.32
C ARG A 215 7.31 -8.70 29.05
N ALA A 216 7.76 -7.54 28.59
CA ALA A 216 8.71 -6.72 29.30
C ALA A 216 8.04 -6.35 30.63
N GLN A 217 8.29 -7.16 31.66
CA GLN A 217 8.15 -6.78 33.06
C GLN A 217 9.23 -5.74 33.35
N GLY A 218 9.13 -4.58 32.68
CA GLY A 218 9.78 -3.37 33.09
C GLY A 218 9.05 -2.91 34.34
N VAL A 219 9.72 -3.03 35.48
CA VAL A 219 9.32 -2.35 36.72
C VAL A 219 9.18 -0.86 36.37
N SER A 220 7.93 -0.40 36.29
CA SER A 220 7.60 1.01 36.07
C SER A 220 8.18 1.82 37.22
N ARG A 221 9.37 2.40 37.00
CA ARG A 221 9.82 3.51 37.82
C ARG A 221 8.98 4.71 37.44
N GLU A 222 8.24 5.25 38.41
CA GLU A 222 7.59 6.56 38.32
C GLU A 222 8.60 7.58 37.79
N THR A 223 8.55 7.81 36.50
CA THR A 223 9.32 8.82 35.78
C THR A 223 8.31 9.49 34.88
N ASP A 224 8.23 10.82 34.99
CA ASP A 224 7.20 11.70 34.41
C ASP A 224 6.60 11.13 33.12
N SER A 225 5.47 10.45 33.26
CA SER A 225 4.74 9.88 32.14
C SER A 225 4.25 11.05 31.30
N LEU A 226 4.79 11.20 30.09
CA LEU A 226 4.15 12.04 29.08
C LEU A 226 2.71 11.55 28.95
N TYR A 227 1.77 12.41 29.32
CA TYR A 227 0.36 12.10 29.21
C TYR A 227 0.06 11.76 27.75
N GLU A 228 -0.64 10.68 27.48
CA GLU A 228 -0.91 10.18 26.12
C GLU A 228 -1.52 11.27 25.22
N ALA A 229 -2.35 12.16 25.79
CA ALA A 229 -2.92 13.31 25.08
C ALA A 229 -1.93 14.47 24.80
N SER A 230 -0.67 14.35 25.24
CA SER A 230 0.42 15.31 24.99
C SER A 230 1.43 14.80 23.96
N LEU A 231 1.29 13.54 23.51
CA LEU A 231 2.13 12.95 22.48
C LEU A 231 1.66 13.39 21.09
N ASN A 232 2.34 14.40 20.56
CA ASN A 232 2.16 14.89 19.20
C ASN A 232 3.53 15.11 18.55
N ILE A 233 3.57 15.35 17.24
CA ILE A 233 4.85 15.45 16.53
C ILE A 233 5.67 16.66 16.99
N TYR A 234 5.02 17.73 17.44
CA TYR A 234 5.74 18.89 17.96
C TYR A 234 6.50 18.53 19.24
N SER A 235 5.86 17.84 20.19
CA SER A 235 6.50 17.35 21.41
C SER A 235 7.66 16.39 21.09
N LEU A 236 7.45 15.45 20.15
CA LEU A 236 8.48 14.52 19.71
C LEU A 236 9.69 15.22 19.06
N ARG A 237 9.45 16.22 18.21
CA ARG A 237 10.51 16.98 17.54
C ARG A 237 11.23 17.94 18.48
N TYR A 238 10.49 18.60 19.37
CA TYR A 238 11.03 19.65 20.25
C TYR A 238 11.78 19.06 21.45
N PHE A 239 11.19 18.08 22.14
CA PHE A 239 11.79 17.46 23.33
C PHE A 239 12.59 16.22 22.98
N GLY A 240 12.05 15.35 22.13
CA GLY A 240 12.69 14.09 21.75
C GLY A 240 13.75 14.23 20.66
N HIS A 241 13.87 15.41 20.03
CA HIS A 241 14.67 15.61 18.81
C HIS A 241 14.39 14.56 17.73
N VAL A 242 13.15 14.09 17.67
CA VAL A 242 12.72 13.07 16.72
C VAL A 242 12.55 13.71 15.35
N THR A 243 13.05 13.04 14.32
CA THR A 243 12.87 13.42 12.92
C THR A 243 11.99 12.39 12.21
N ILE A 244 11.28 12.82 11.16
CA ILE A 244 10.43 11.94 10.38
C ILE A 244 11.23 11.29 9.25
N GLN A 245 10.96 10.02 9.02
CA GLN A 245 11.34 9.30 7.81
C GLN A 245 10.09 8.83 7.11
N TRP A 246 9.85 9.33 5.91
CA TRP A 246 8.80 8.75 5.06
C TRP A 246 9.25 7.39 4.55
N VAL A 247 8.37 6.41 4.65
CA VAL A 247 8.59 5.02 4.22
C VAL A 247 7.44 4.57 3.33
N ASP A 248 7.72 3.61 2.46
CA ASP A 248 6.75 3.09 1.49
C ASP A 248 6.25 1.69 1.84
N THR A 249 6.51 1.23 3.07
CA THR A 249 5.93 -0.03 3.59
C THR A 249 5.19 0.14 4.91
N VAL A 250 4.08 -0.60 5.05
CA VAL A 250 3.22 -0.58 6.24
C VAL A 250 3.96 -1.12 7.46
N SER A 251 4.79 -2.16 7.32
CA SER A 251 5.51 -2.74 8.47
C SER A 251 6.58 -1.84 9.08
N GLU A 252 6.93 -0.74 8.40
CA GLU A 252 7.82 0.31 8.92
C GLU A 252 7.07 1.45 9.61
N HIS A 253 5.74 1.50 9.54
CA HIS A 253 4.94 2.57 10.13
C HIS A 253 5.11 2.62 11.66
N LEU A 254 5.28 3.83 12.21
CA LEU A 254 5.58 4.13 13.62
C LEU A 254 6.86 3.47 14.16
N ARG A 255 7.71 2.90 13.31
CA ARG A 255 8.97 2.35 13.76
C ARG A 255 9.91 3.48 14.20
N PHE A 256 10.34 3.44 15.45
CA PHE A 256 11.33 4.36 15.99
C PHE A 256 12.72 3.74 16.00
N ASN A 257 13.70 4.45 15.43
CA ASN A 257 15.11 4.09 15.53
C ASN A 257 15.79 5.01 16.57
N PRO A 258 16.15 4.49 17.76
CA PRO A 258 16.73 5.32 18.83
C PRO A 258 18.14 5.82 18.49
N ALA A 259 18.89 5.11 17.63
CA ALA A 259 20.27 5.47 17.32
C ALA A 259 20.37 6.78 16.52
N ASN A 260 19.38 7.05 15.66
CA ASN A 260 19.32 8.27 14.84
C ASN A 260 18.07 9.12 15.12
N ARG A 261 17.25 8.72 16.11
CA ARG A 261 16.00 9.38 16.51
C ARG A 261 15.05 9.61 15.33
N ARG A 262 14.91 8.61 14.46
CA ARG A 262 14.01 8.66 13.31
C ARG A 262 12.74 7.87 13.59
N LEU A 263 11.59 8.50 13.40
CA LEU A 263 10.28 7.87 13.40
C LEU A 263 9.83 7.67 11.95
N SER A 264 9.59 6.43 11.56
CA SER A 264 9.13 6.07 10.22
C SER A 264 7.61 6.24 10.09
N LEU A 265 7.16 6.89 9.01
CA LEU A 265 5.75 7.13 8.69
C LEU A 265 5.44 6.73 7.25
N PHE A 266 4.37 5.97 7.07
CA PHE A 266 3.99 5.35 5.79
C PHE A 266 3.26 6.31 4.86
N ARG A 267 3.86 6.66 3.72
CA ARG A 267 3.42 7.83 2.93
C ARG A 267 2.15 7.68 2.09
N PHE A 268 1.47 6.53 2.10
CA PHE A 268 0.27 6.28 1.27
C PHE A 268 -1.01 5.99 2.09
N PRO A 269 -1.49 6.90 2.95
CA PRO A 269 -2.71 6.66 3.74
C PRO A 269 -3.96 6.38 2.88
N THR A 270 -4.04 6.84 1.63
CA THR A 270 -5.16 6.49 0.73
C THR A 270 -5.18 4.98 0.43
N PHE A 271 -4.03 4.33 0.30
CA PHE A 271 -3.94 2.88 0.13
C PHE A 271 -4.54 2.15 1.34
N CYS A 272 -4.22 2.62 2.56
CA CYS A 272 -4.82 2.11 3.80
C CYS A 272 -6.33 2.34 3.84
N ALA A 273 -6.81 3.50 3.38
CA ALA A 273 -8.24 3.78 3.36
C ALA A 273 -9.01 2.82 2.43
N LEU A 274 -8.44 2.54 1.25
CA LEU A 274 -9.01 1.56 0.31
C LEU A 274 -9.03 0.15 0.90
N LEU A 275 -7.97 -0.28 1.58
CA LEU A 275 -7.96 -1.58 2.28
C LEU A 275 -8.97 -1.62 3.44
N ALA A 276 -9.13 -0.54 4.20
CA ALA A 276 -10.08 -0.49 5.31
C ALA A 276 -11.54 -0.62 4.84
N ILE A 277 -11.88 -0.08 3.66
CA ILE A 277 -13.24 -0.11 3.12
C ILE A 277 -13.48 -1.37 2.27
N HIS A 278 -12.52 -1.72 1.42
CA HIS A 278 -12.66 -2.73 0.38
C HIS A 278 -11.83 -3.99 0.65
N GLY A 279 -11.25 -4.15 1.85
CA GLY A 279 -10.40 -5.29 2.22
C GLY A 279 -11.07 -6.65 2.02
N ASP A 280 -12.39 -6.73 2.16
CA ASP A 280 -13.16 -7.96 1.90
C ASP A 280 -13.26 -8.33 0.41
N SER A 281 -13.11 -7.33 -0.47
CA SER A 281 -13.11 -7.50 -1.93
C SER A 281 -11.72 -7.79 -2.50
N VAL A 282 -10.67 -7.62 -1.69
CA VAL A 282 -9.30 -7.97 -2.06
C VAL A 282 -9.18 -9.49 -2.16
N CYS A 283 -8.46 -9.96 -3.19
CA CYS A 283 -8.20 -11.39 -3.38
C CYS A 283 -7.63 -12.03 -2.10
N SER A 284 -8.14 -13.22 -1.75
CA SER A 284 -7.78 -13.95 -0.53
C SER A 284 -6.26 -14.16 -0.39
N ALA A 285 -5.55 -14.41 -1.49
CA ALA A 285 -4.10 -14.56 -1.47
C ALA A 285 -3.40 -13.28 -0.96
N ILE A 286 -3.79 -12.12 -1.49
CA ILE A 286 -3.23 -10.80 -1.11
C ILE A 286 -3.61 -10.45 0.32
N ARG A 287 -4.89 -10.60 0.68
CA ARG A 287 -5.37 -10.36 2.06
C ARG A 287 -4.63 -11.24 3.06
N SER A 288 -4.41 -12.51 2.74
CA SER A 288 -3.73 -13.44 3.63
C SER A 288 -2.26 -13.05 3.91
N ILE A 289 -1.58 -12.41 2.96
CA ILE A 289 -0.23 -11.89 3.17
C ILE A 289 -0.26 -10.79 4.24
N ALA A 290 -1.18 -9.84 4.10
CA ALA A 290 -1.32 -8.74 5.05
C ALA A 290 -1.65 -9.25 6.46
N GLU A 291 -2.62 -10.17 6.57
CA GLU A 291 -2.99 -10.80 7.85
C GLU A 291 -1.82 -11.52 8.53
N GLN A 292 -1.00 -12.26 7.77
CA GLN A 292 0.13 -12.99 8.35
C GLN A 292 1.25 -12.08 8.83
N LEU A 293 1.43 -10.93 8.19
CA LEU A 293 2.48 -9.97 8.52
C LEU A 293 2.02 -8.92 9.52
N ASP A 294 0.73 -8.89 9.84
CA ASP A 294 0.18 -8.08 10.92
C ASP A 294 0.92 -8.38 12.24
N PRO A 295 1.32 -7.37 13.01
CA PRO A 295 1.94 -7.58 14.32
C PRO A 295 1.05 -8.36 15.30
N LEU A 296 -0.28 -8.21 15.22
CA LEU A 296 -1.23 -8.85 16.13
C LEU A 296 -1.40 -10.35 15.83
N SER A 297 -1.70 -11.11 16.88
CA SER A 297 -2.19 -12.49 16.71
C SER A 297 -3.60 -12.47 16.10
N PRO A 298 -4.04 -13.55 15.42
CA PRO A 298 -5.43 -13.66 14.97
C PRO A 298 -6.44 -13.40 16.09
N GLU A 299 -6.16 -13.92 17.28
CA GLU A 299 -7.02 -13.77 18.46
C GLU A 299 -7.09 -12.31 18.94
N ASP A 300 -5.95 -11.60 18.95
CA ASP A 300 -5.93 -10.17 19.32
C ASP A 300 -6.62 -9.30 18.28
N ARG A 301 -6.54 -9.68 17.00
CA ARG A 301 -7.22 -8.98 15.90
C ARG A 301 -8.74 -9.08 16.03
N ASP A 302 -9.25 -10.26 16.37
CA ASP A 302 -10.70 -10.47 16.58
C ASP A 302 -11.24 -9.65 17.77
N LEU A 303 -10.36 -9.30 18.72
CA LEU A 303 -10.68 -8.41 19.84
C LEU A 303 -10.56 -6.93 19.47
N CYS A 304 -9.79 -6.59 18.43
CA CYS A 304 -9.64 -5.22 17.96
C CYS A 304 -10.89 -4.77 17.19
N CYS A 305 -11.41 -3.59 17.54
CA CYS A 305 -12.52 -2.97 16.82
C CYS A 305 -12.06 -2.16 15.58
N VAL A 306 -10.75 -2.15 15.31
CA VAL A 306 -10.11 -1.39 14.22
C VAL A 306 -9.10 -2.26 13.49
N SER A 307 -8.99 -2.08 12.17
CA SER A 307 -7.95 -2.73 11.36
C SER A 307 -6.62 -1.98 11.47
N LEU A 308 -5.51 -2.65 11.12
CA LEU A 308 -4.18 -2.04 11.07
C LEU A 308 -4.16 -0.79 10.16
N GLU A 309 -4.88 -0.84 9.04
CA GLU A 309 -4.98 0.26 8.09
C GLU A 309 -5.69 1.47 8.69
N GLN A 310 -6.74 1.23 9.48
CA GLN A 310 -7.41 2.29 10.24
C GLN A 310 -6.48 2.87 11.32
N GLU A 311 -5.71 2.03 12.04
CA GLU A 311 -4.74 2.50 13.02
C GLU A 311 -3.67 3.42 12.39
N ILE A 312 -3.18 3.08 11.20
CA ILE A 312 -2.24 3.92 10.45
C ILE A 312 -2.84 5.29 10.14
N ILE A 313 -4.10 5.33 9.69
CA ILE A 313 -4.80 6.58 9.38
C ILE A 313 -4.99 7.43 10.66
N LEU A 314 -5.36 6.77 11.77
CA LEU A 314 -5.55 7.43 13.07
C LEU A 314 -4.24 7.97 13.65
N SER A 315 -3.12 7.29 13.42
CA SER A 315 -1.81 7.74 13.92
C SER A 315 -1.43 9.12 13.37
N TYR A 316 -1.76 9.42 12.10
CA TYR A 316 -1.54 10.73 11.52
C TYR A 316 -2.32 11.82 12.25
N ARG A 317 -3.56 11.53 12.66
CA ARG A 317 -4.39 12.47 13.40
C ARG A 317 -3.87 12.69 14.82
N LEU A 318 -3.38 11.64 15.46
CA LEU A 318 -2.71 11.73 16.77
C LEU A 318 -1.44 12.57 16.68
N LEU A 319 -0.58 12.32 15.69
CA LEU A 319 0.71 12.99 15.56
C LEU A 319 0.59 14.44 15.08
N PHE A 320 -0.25 14.71 14.09
CA PHE A 320 -0.25 16.00 13.39
C PHE A 320 -1.51 16.84 13.63
N GLY A 321 -2.66 16.20 13.85
CA GLY A 321 -3.97 16.86 13.87
C GLY A 321 -4.30 17.64 15.14
N GLN A 322 -3.65 17.32 16.26
CA GLN A 322 -4.03 17.78 17.61
C GLN A 322 -3.87 19.30 17.81
N ASP A 323 -2.76 19.90 17.37
CA ASP A 323 -2.44 21.31 17.67
C ASP A 323 -1.79 22.04 16.49
N SER A 324 -1.77 23.38 16.56
CA SER A 324 -1.26 24.22 15.47
C SER A 324 0.24 24.06 15.22
N LYS A 325 1.04 23.79 16.26
CA LYS A 325 2.49 23.62 16.10
C LYS A 325 2.81 22.29 15.43
N SER A 326 2.08 21.23 15.79
CA SER A 326 2.18 19.93 15.12
C SER A 326 1.85 20.04 13.62
N ARG A 327 0.82 20.81 13.24
CA ARG A 327 0.52 21.08 11.82
C ARG A 327 1.58 21.90 11.10
N MET A 328 2.27 22.83 11.78
CA MET A 328 3.41 23.54 11.17
C MET A 328 4.55 22.57 10.88
N VAL A 329 4.88 21.69 11.82
CA VAL A 329 5.86 20.61 11.61
C VAL A 329 5.45 19.72 10.46
N ALA A 330 4.17 19.34 10.38
CA ALA A 330 3.63 18.52 9.30
C ALA A 330 3.87 19.15 7.91
N ARG A 331 3.54 20.44 7.76
CA ARG A 331 3.77 21.19 6.50
C ARG A 331 5.24 21.22 6.09
N GLU A 332 6.15 21.36 7.04
CA GLU A 332 7.59 21.28 6.77
C GLU A 332 8.00 19.89 6.26
N GLU A 333 7.55 18.82 6.93
CA GLU A 333 7.88 17.44 6.54
C GLU A 333 7.25 17.03 5.21
N VAL A 334 6.02 17.47 4.94
CA VAL A 334 5.35 17.30 3.64
C VAL A 334 6.08 18.08 2.55
N CYS A 335 6.53 19.31 2.82
CA CYS A 335 7.31 20.10 1.86
C CYS A 335 8.65 19.41 1.54
N LYS A 336 9.30 18.79 2.53
CA LYS A 336 10.50 17.96 2.30
C LYS A 336 10.17 16.74 1.43
N LEU A 337 9.06 16.05 1.71
CA LEU A 337 8.61 14.90 0.91
C LEU A 337 8.38 15.27 -0.56
N LYS A 338 7.66 16.38 -0.81
CA LYS A 338 7.43 16.91 -2.17
C LYS A 338 8.74 17.19 -2.91
N LYS A 339 9.78 17.62 -2.20
CA LYS A 339 11.10 17.90 -2.79
C LYS A 339 11.92 16.63 -3.04
N SER A 340 11.80 15.61 -2.19
CA SER A 340 12.50 14.34 -2.39
C SER A 340 11.89 13.50 -3.50
N CYS A 341 10.57 13.61 -3.70
CA CYS A 341 9.81 12.86 -4.69
C CYS A 341 9.39 13.78 -5.85
N ALA A 342 10.36 14.45 -6.50
CA ALA A 342 10.07 15.52 -7.48
C ALA A 342 9.23 15.07 -8.70
N ASN A 343 9.16 13.76 -8.97
CA ASN A 343 8.40 13.18 -10.08
C ASN A 343 7.15 12.43 -9.63
N GLU A 344 6.87 12.37 -8.32
CA GLU A 344 5.71 11.65 -7.78
C GLU A 344 4.75 12.64 -7.11
N SER A 345 3.46 12.35 -7.23
CA SER A 345 2.46 13.03 -6.42
C SER A 345 2.59 12.63 -4.94
N VAL A 346 2.29 13.59 -4.05
CA VAL A 346 2.10 13.28 -2.62
C VAL A 346 0.65 12.93 -2.40
N ASP A 347 0.41 11.85 -1.65
CA ASP A 347 -0.94 11.37 -1.32
C ASP A 347 -1.82 12.53 -0.79
N ALA A 348 -2.94 12.78 -1.47
CA ALA A 348 -3.86 13.86 -1.11
C ALA A 348 -4.41 13.69 0.31
N MET A 349 -4.75 12.45 0.71
CA MET A 349 -5.25 12.17 2.05
C MET A 349 -4.18 12.44 3.12
N LEU A 350 -2.89 12.24 2.80
CA LEU A 350 -1.80 12.60 3.71
C LEU A 350 -1.83 14.09 4.04
N LEU A 351 -2.03 14.95 3.03
CA LEU A 351 -2.14 16.39 3.21
C LEU A 351 -3.33 16.74 4.11
N ASP A 352 -4.48 16.10 3.89
CA ASP A 352 -5.69 16.35 4.66
C ASP A 352 -5.57 15.86 6.11
N LEU A 353 -4.96 14.70 6.34
CA LEU A 353 -4.70 14.18 7.68
C LEU A 353 -3.73 15.06 8.47
N CYS A 354 -2.70 15.59 7.80
CA CYS A 354 -1.57 16.28 8.43
C CYS A 354 -1.76 17.80 8.61
N GLU A 355 -2.33 18.49 7.63
CA GLU A 355 -2.30 19.96 7.57
C GLU A 355 -3.61 20.64 8.01
N ARG A 356 -4.71 19.87 8.07
CA ARG A 356 -6.06 20.37 8.34
C ARG A 356 -6.39 20.37 9.83
N LYS A 357 -7.16 21.37 10.25
CA LYS A 357 -7.46 21.64 11.66
C LYS A 357 -8.69 20.85 12.10
N TYR A 358 -8.68 20.34 13.32
CA TYR A 358 -9.90 19.88 13.98
C TYR A 358 -10.83 21.07 14.29
N GLU A 359 -12.00 21.16 13.66
CA GLU A 359 -13.04 22.08 14.12
C GLU A 359 -13.71 21.47 15.36
N TYR A 360 -13.67 22.22 16.47
CA TYR A 360 -13.93 21.70 17.81
C TYR A 360 -15.40 21.31 17.99
N GLY A 361 -15.64 20.03 18.31
CA GLY A 361 -16.84 19.56 18.99
C GLY A 361 -16.40 18.86 20.27
N SER A 362 -16.79 19.40 21.42
CA SER A 362 -16.59 18.74 22.71
C SER A 362 -17.31 17.41 22.70
N LEU A 363 -16.56 16.32 22.90
CA LEU A 363 -16.93 14.90 22.87
C LEU A 363 -17.01 14.25 21.47
N CYS A 364 -16.14 13.25 21.33
CA CYS A 364 -16.18 12.12 20.39
C CYS A 364 -16.28 12.50 18.91
N TRP A 365 -15.14 12.57 18.21
CA TRP A 365 -14.84 12.19 16.80
C TRP A 365 -15.88 12.45 15.68
N LYS A 366 -17.03 13.07 15.94
CA LYS A 366 -18.18 13.17 15.04
C LYS A 366 -18.25 14.50 14.32
N THR A 367 -17.48 15.48 14.73
CA THR A 367 -17.30 16.74 14.00
C THR A 367 -15.95 16.73 13.30
N TYR A 368 -15.80 15.83 12.33
CA TYR A 368 -14.69 15.91 11.39
C TYR A 368 -14.79 17.21 10.59
N ASP A 369 -13.61 17.75 10.23
CA ASP A 369 -13.46 18.81 9.24
C ASP A 369 -14.27 18.47 7.97
N LYS A 370 -14.85 19.47 7.29
CA LYS A 370 -15.67 19.28 6.08
C LYS A 370 -14.94 18.46 5.01
N ASP A 371 -13.62 18.63 4.93
CA ASP A 371 -12.75 17.94 3.99
C ASP A 371 -12.57 16.44 4.36
N LEU A 372 -12.58 16.09 5.66
CA LEU A 372 -12.52 14.68 6.06
C LEU A 372 -13.88 13.97 6.00
N GLN A 373 -14.98 14.75 6.05
CA GLN A 373 -16.33 14.23 5.82
C GLN A 373 -16.57 13.79 4.37
N SER A 374 -15.73 14.20 3.41
CA SER A 374 -15.84 13.69 2.03
C SER A 374 -15.32 12.26 1.89
N TYR A 375 -14.53 11.77 2.85
CA TYR A 375 -14.12 10.37 2.88
C TYR A 375 -15.20 9.49 3.51
N PRO A 376 -15.37 8.23 3.05
CA PRO A 376 -16.36 7.32 3.61
C PRO A 376 -16.21 7.13 5.13
N SER A 377 -17.36 7.03 5.81
CA SER A 377 -17.44 6.94 7.27
C SER A 377 -16.78 5.69 7.86
N GLU A 378 -16.69 4.65 7.04
CA GLU A 378 -16.14 3.33 7.30
C GLU A 378 -14.65 3.38 7.65
N ILE A 379 -13.93 4.40 7.15
CA ILE A 379 -12.52 4.65 7.49
C ILE A 379 -12.36 4.99 8.98
N TRP A 380 -13.39 5.57 9.59
CA TRP A 380 -13.31 6.22 10.90
C TRP A 380 -13.96 5.41 12.05
N LEU A 381 -14.41 4.18 11.79
CA LEU A 381 -15.10 3.36 12.78
C LEU A 381 -14.18 3.05 13.99
N GLY A 382 -14.70 3.25 15.22
CA GLY A 382 -14.14 2.59 16.42
C GLY A 382 -13.58 3.45 17.58
N CYS A 383 -14.14 4.62 17.92
CA CYS A 383 -13.61 5.44 19.03
C CYS A 383 -14.39 5.35 20.37
N ALA A 384 -14.45 4.17 20.97
CA ALA A 384 -14.72 4.06 22.42
C ALA A 384 -13.53 3.50 23.22
N LEU A 385 -12.53 2.88 22.56
CA LEU A 385 -11.43 2.16 23.22
C LEU A 385 -10.02 2.68 22.91
N LEU A 386 -9.88 3.66 22.00
CA LEU A 386 -8.57 4.19 21.57
C LEU A 386 -7.74 4.85 22.69
N ALA A 387 -8.36 5.25 23.80
CA ALA A 387 -7.65 5.76 24.99
C ALA A 387 -7.01 4.65 25.84
N GLN A 388 -7.19 3.36 25.52
CA GLN A 388 -6.58 2.24 26.24
C GLN A 388 -5.57 1.45 25.40
N TYR A 389 -5.69 1.46 24.06
CA TYR A 389 -4.90 0.57 23.19
C TYR A 389 -3.71 1.23 22.48
N SER A 390 -3.71 2.56 22.27
CA SER A 390 -2.55 3.25 21.68
C SER A 390 -1.27 3.10 22.52
N ALA A 391 -1.43 2.74 23.80
CA ALA A 391 -0.37 2.33 24.71
C ALA A 391 0.48 1.14 24.23
N HIS A 392 -0.02 0.20 23.43
CA HIS A 392 0.78 -0.99 23.06
C HIS A 392 1.79 -0.71 21.94
N SER A 393 1.39 0.03 20.89
CA SER A 393 2.29 0.40 19.78
C SER A 393 3.21 1.58 20.16
N LEU A 394 2.75 2.47 21.07
CA LEU A 394 3.55 3.59 21.59
C LEU A 394 4.31 3.27 22.89
N SER A 395 4.13 2.08 23.50
CA SER A 395 4.86 1.67 24.71
C SER A 395 6.37 1.76 24.53
N GLY A 396 6.87 1.39 23.35
CA GLY A 396 8.28 1.51 22.97
C GLY A 396 8.75 2.94 22.70
N LEU A 397 7.84 3.90 22.48
CA LEU A 397 8.15 5.33 22.36
C LEU A 397 8.13 6.00 23.75
N LEU A 398 7.18 5.63 24.59
CA LEU A 398 6.99 6.19 25.93
C LEU A 398 8.04 5.72 26.94
N SER A 399 8.56 4.49 26.83
CA SER A 399 9.63 4.03 27.74
C SER A 399 10.96 4.76 27.53
N TRP A 400 11.14 5.45 26.40
CA TRP A 400 12.42 6.05 26.01
C TRP A 400 12.45 7.57 26.14
N VAL A 401 11.32 8.27 26.02
CA VAL A 401 11.31 9.73 26.29
C VAL A 401 11.56 10.04 27.78
N SER A 402 11.37 9.04 28.66
CA SER A 402 11.67 9.12 30.09
C SER A 402 13.09 8.68 30.48
N SER A 403 13.99 8.42 29.50
CA SER A 403 15.41 8.06 29.70
C SER A 403 16.34 9.11 29.08
#